data_AF-A0A919S436-F1
#
_entry.id   AF-A0A919S436-F1
#
_cell.length_a   1.000
_cell.length_b   1.000
_cell.length_c   1.000
_cell.angle_alpha   90.00
_cell.angle_beta   90.00
_cell.angle_gamma   90.00
#
_symmetry.space_group_name_H-M   'P 1'
#
loop_
_entity.id
_entity.type
_entity.pdbx_description
1 polymer ?
#
loop_
_entity_poly.entity_id
_entity_poly.type
_entity_poly.pdbx_seq_one_letter_code
_entity_poly.pdbx_strand_id
1 'polypeptide(L)'
;MKHKKNVVFIIIILLLIALYYCVLTIANTPNSVVTNKTLNENNPIEKRGNPTYDYIIGKYGLPHYRVFFWVPKNSTKYIPYADNGINTNVSNHGSVEKWTVVETKEITENEKLVFIYVPKTFVFLHGKDFEKVIHLYYKNISEISP
;
A
#
# COMPACT_ATOMS: atom_id res chain seq x y z
N MET A 1 -34.74 -30.75 25.21
CA MET A 1 -34.39 -29.41 25.75
C MET A 1 -32.89 -29.16 25.98
N LYS A 2 -32.00 -30.18 25.95
CA LYS A 2 -30.54 -30.01 26.08
C LYS A 2 -29.86 -29.45 24.81
N HIS A 3 -30.27 -29.86 23.61
CA HIS A 3 -29.67 -29.39 22.35
C HIS A 3 -29.79 -27.88 22.10
N LYS A 4 -30.93 -27.26 22.47
CA LYS A 4 -31.11 -25.81 22.33
C LYS A 4 -30.13 -24.99 23.19
N LYS A 5 -29.75 -25.49 24.37
CA LYS A 5 -28.79 -24.82 25.26
C LYS A 5 -27.37 -24.82 24.69
N ASN A 6 -26.96 -25.91 24.03
CA ASN A 6 -25.64 -26.03 23.41
C ASN A 6 -25.49 -25.12 22.18
N VAL A 7 -26.55 -24.95 21.39
CA VAL A 7 -26.53 -24.02 20.23
C VAL A 7 -26.41 -22.57 20.69
N VAL A 8 -27.18 -22.17 21.72
CA VAL A 8 -27.07 -20.81 22.29
C VAL A 8 -25.67 -20.57 22.87
N PHE A 9 -25.09 -21.55 23.53
CA PHE A 9 -23.72 -21.47 24.06
C PHE A 9 -22.67 -21.28 22.96
N ILE A 10 -22.78 -22.01 21.85
CA ILE A 10 -21.88 -21.86 20.69
C ILE A 10 -22.02 -20.48 20.06
N ILE A 11 -23.24 -19.96 19.92
CA ILE A 11 -23.49 -18.60 19.39
C ILE A 11 -22.85 -17.53 20.28
N ILE A 12 -22.95 -17.67 21.61
CA ILE A 12 -22.33 -16.74 22.56
C ILE A 12 -20.80 -16.78 22.44
N ILE A 13 -20.19 -17.97 22.32
CA ILE A 13 -18.74 -18.09 22.13
C ILE A 13 -18.31 -17.42 20.82
N LEU A 14 -19.03 -17.63 19.72
CA LEU A 14 -18.71 -17.00 18.44
C LEU A 14 -18.81 -15.47 18.51
N LEU A 15 -19.82 -14.94 19.21
CA LEU A 15 -19.97 -13.50 19.45
C LEU A 15 -18.83 -12.94 20.30
N LEU A 16 -18.40 -13.65 21.35
CA LEU A 16 -17.26 -13.23 22.19
C LEU A 16 -15.94 -13.23 21.41
N ILE A 17 -15.74 -14.22 20.55
CA ILE A 17 -14.57 -14.28 19.66
C ILE A 17 -14.59 -13.10 18.67
N ALA A 18 -15.74 -12.84 18.03
CA ALA A 18 -15.90 -11.71 17.11
C ALA A 18 -15.66 -10.36 17.81
N LEU A 19 -16.18 -10.20 19.03
CA LEU A 19 -15.98 -9.00 19.84
C LEU A 19 -14.51 -8.82 20.25
N TYR A 20 -13.84 -9.90 20.66
CA TYR A 20 -12.42 -9.88 21.00
C TYR A 20 -11.57 -9.39 19.82
N TYR A 21 -11.82 -9.90 18.61
CA TYR A 21 -11.10 -9.45 17.42
C TYR A 21 -11.42 -7.99 17.07
N CYS A 22 -12.66 -7.52 17.22
CA CYS A 22 -13.01 -6.11 17.02
C CYS A 22 -12.31 -5.18 18.01
N VAL A 23 -12.22 -5.56 19.29
CA VAL A 23 -11.52 -4.76 20.30
C VAL A 23 -10.01 -4.77 20.05
N LEU A 24 -9.45 -5.92 19.66
CA LEU A 24 -8.03 -6.04 19.34
C LEU A 24 -7.62 -5.17 18.14
N THR A 25 -8.50 -4.99 17.14
CA THR A 25 -8.24 -4.08 16.01
C THR A 25 -8.28 -2.60 16.41
N ILE A 26 -9.14 -2.22 17.35
CA ILE A 26 -9.23 -0.84 17.85
C ILE A 26 -8.08 -0.52 18.83
N ALA A 27 -7.67 -1.48 19.66
CA ALA A 27 -6.56 -1.27 20.60
C ALA A 27 -5.19 -1.17 19.89
N ASN A 28 -5.06 -1.77 18.71
CA ASN A 28 -3.82 -1.76 17.94
C ASN A 28 -3.82 -0.75 16.77
N THR A 29 -4.81 0.15 16.67
CA THR A 29 -4.65 1.31 15.77
C THR A 29 -3.58 2.23 16.36
N PRO A 30 -2.41 2.39 15.71
CA PRO A 30 -1.44 3.37 16.15
C PRO A 30 -2.08 4.76 16.04
N ASN A 31 -1.95 5.58 17.09
CA ASN A 31 -2.18 7.01 16.98
C ASN A 31 -1.14 7.57 16.00
N SER A 32 -1.54 7.72 14.74
CA SER A 32 -0.70 8.35 13.72
C SER A 32 -0.46 9.79 14.13
N VAL A 33 0.72 10.06 14.70
CA VAL A 33 1.22 11.43 14.82
C VAL A 33 1.42 11.94 13.40
N VAL A 34 0.50 12.79 12.94
CA VAL A 34 0.59 13.49 11.67
C VAL A 34 1.84 14.34 11.72
N THR A 35 2.93 13.82 11.15
CA THR A 35 4.09 14.65 10.89
C THR A 35 3.76 15.41 9.63
N ASN A 36 3.43 16.70 9.76
CA ASN A 36 3.18 17.59 8.63
C ASN A 36 4.42 17.66 7.75
N LYS A 37 4.55 16.75 6.78
CA LYS A 37 5.51 16.88 5.71
C LYS A 37 4.79 17.58 4.57
N THR A 38 4.91 18.90 4.55
CA THR A 38 4.45 19.73 3.44
C THR A 38 5.11 19.17 2.16
N LEU A 39 4.31 18.55 1.30
CA LEU A 39 4.74 18.15 -0.03
C LEU A 39 5.00 19.43 -0.83
N ASN A 40 6.24 19.60 -1.24
CA ASN A 40 6.70 20.73 -2.04
C ASN A 40 5.88 20.78 -3.36
N GLU A 41 5.33 21.94 -3.72
CA GLU A 41 4.43 22.15 -4.88
C GLU A 41 5.07 21.86 -6.25
N ASN A 42 6.35 21.47 -6.29
CA ASN A 42 7.12 21.20 -7.51
C ASN A 42 7.25 19.70 -7.86
N ASN A 43 6.43 18.83 -7.27
CA ASN A 43 6.47 17.41 -7.63
C ASN A 43 5.87 17.20 -9.04
N PRO A 44 6.56 16.44 -9.92
CA PRO A 44 6.04 16.16 -11.25
C PRO A 44 4.70 15.42 -11.16
N ILE A 45 3.75 15.79 -12.02
CA ILE A 45 2.44 15.13 -12.10
C ILE A 45 2.66 13.65 -12.39
N GLU A 46 2.11 12.80 -11.54
CA GLU A 46 2.23 11.35 -11.68
C GLU A 46 1.42 10.86 -12.89
N LYS A 47 2.06 10.06 -13.73
CA LYS A 47 1.38 9.36 -14.82
C LYS A 47 1.18 7.91 -14.44
N ARG A 48 -0.08 7.49 -14.28
CA ARG A 48 -0.41 6.11 -13.89
C ARG A 48 -0.29 5.15 -15.07
N GLY A 49 0.08 3.91 -14.77
CA GLY A 49 -0.03 2.81 -15.72
C GLY A 49 -1.48 2.51 -16.09
N ASN A 50 -1.67 1.75 -17.16
CA ASN A 50 -2.96 1.18 -17.53
C ASN A 50 -2.80 -0.35 -17.72
N PRO A 51 -3.24 -1.19 -16.77
CA PRO A 51 -4.03 -0.84 -15.57
C PRO A 51 -3.23 -0.06 -14.52
N THR A 52 -3.93 0.65 -13.63
CA THR A 52 -3.31 1.44 -12.54
C THR A 52 -2.64 0.55 -11.49
N TYR A 53 -3.20 -0.64 -11.28
CA TYR A 53 -2.63 -1.69 -10.45
C TYR A 53 -3.01 -3.06 -10.99
N ASP A 54 -2.29 -4.08 -10.55
CA ASP A 54 -2.69 -5.48 -10.71
C ASP A 54 -2.28 -6.31 -9.50
N TYR A 55 -2.51 -7.62 -9.60
CA TYR A 55 -1.93 -8.58 -8.69
C TYR A 55 -1.26 -9.73 -9.46
N ILE A 56 -0.20 -10.25 -8.88
CA ILE A 56 0.46 -11.47 -9.34
C ILE A 56 0.47 -12.50 -8.21
N ILE A 57 0.49 -13.78 -8.57
CA ILE A 57 0.65 -14.86 -7.61
C ILE A 57 2.15 -15.15 -7.46
N GLY A 58 2.68 -14.92 -6.26
CA GLY A 58 4.08 -15.20 -5.96
C GLY A 58 4.36 -16.70 -5.87
N LYS A 59 5.65 -17.05 -5.72
CA LYS A 59 6.12 -18.44 -5.62
C LYS A 59 5.39 -19.27 -4.55
N TYR A 60 4.94 -18.62 -3.48
CA TYR A 60 4.25 -19.26 -2.36
C TYR A 60 2.71 -19.27 -2.50
N GLY A 61 2.17 -18.97 -3.68
CA GLY A 61 0.71 -18.92 -3.91
C GLY A 61 0.03 -17.69 -3.32
N LEU A 62 0.78 -16.73 -2.78
CA LEU A 62 0.23 -15.52 -2.17
C LEU A 62 0.15 -14.38 -3.20
N PRO A 63 -0.93 -13.57 -3.18
CA PRO A 63 -1.06 -12.43 -4.07
C PRO A 63 -0.13 -11.30 -3.65
N HIS A 64 0.57 -10.73 -4.62
CA HIS A 64 1.35 -9.50 -4.49
C HIS A 64 0.71 -8.43 -5.37
N TYR A 65 0.44 -7.27 -4.80
CA TYR A 65 -0.16 -6.15 -5.50
C TYR A 65 0.91 -5.21 -6.01
N ARG A 66 0.71 -4.70 -7.23
CA ARG A 66 1.63 -3.80 -7.90
C ARG A 66 0.87 -2.56 -8.34
N VAL A 67 1.36 -1.38 -7.99
CA VAL A 67 0.81 -0.10 -8.48
C VAL A 67 1.78 0.49 -9.48
N PHE A 68 1.28 0.85 -10.67
CA PHE A 68 2.10 1.18 -11.84
C PHE A 68 2.20 2.68 -12.09
N PHE A 69 3.40 3.12 -12.45
CA PHE A 69 3.72 4.51 -12.76
C PHE A 69 4.59 4.58 -14.01
N TRP A 70 4.24 5.46 -14.94
CA TRP A 70 5.11 5.89 -16.02
C TRP A 70 5.99 7.02 -15.48
N VAL A 71 7.30 6.84 -15.62
CA VAL A 71 8.31 7.83 -15.21
C VAL A 71 9.24 8.12 -16.37
N PRO A 72 9.87 9.31 -16.45
CA PRO A 72 10.88 9.59 -17.44
C PRO A 72 11.96 8.51 -17.47
N LYS A 73 12.41 8.15 -18.67
CA LYS A 73 13.38 7.06 -18.87
C LYS A 73 14.72 7.30 -18.14
N ASN A 74 15.09 8.56 -17.94
CA ASN A 74 16.29 9.02 -17.24
C ASN A 74 16.12 9.15 -15.71
N SER A 75 14.95 8.84 -15.16
CA SER A 75 14.74 8.78 -13.71
C SER A 75 15.54 7.62 -13.11
N THR A 76 16.20 7.88 -11.98
CA THR A 76 17.07 6.91 -11.28
C THR A 76 16.78 6.78 -9.80
N LYS A 77 16.07 7.76 -9.22
CA LYS A 77 15.66 7.73 -7.82
C LYS A 77 14.15 7.65 -7.74
N TYR A 78 13.67 6.77 -6.88
CA TYR A 78 12.26 6.49 -6.65
C TYR A 78 11.97 6.55 -5.16
N ILE A 79 11.01 7.37 -4.76
CA ILE A 79 10.58 7.51 -3.38
C ILE A 79 9.06 7.37 -3.35
N PRO A 80 8.54 6.18 -3.00
CA PRO A 80 7.13 6.01 -2.74
C PRO A 80 6.67 6.90 -1.59
N TYR A 81 5.46 7.42 -1.68
CA TYR A 81 4.78 8.10 -0.58
C TYR A 81 3.29 7.78 -0.61
N ALA A 82 2.55 8.23 0.40
CA ALA A 82 1.11 8.09 0.47
C ALA A 82 0.46 9.41 0.87
N ASP A 83 -0.85 9.51 0.68
CA ASP A 83 -1.62 10.66 1.14
C ASP A 83 -1.47 10.87 2.66
N ASN A 84 -1.67 12.12 3.09
CA ASN A 84 -1.62 12.47 4.50
C ASN A 84 -2.69 11.70 5.30
N GLY A 85 -2.28 11.16 6.45
CA GLY A 85 -3.16 10.38 7.33
C GLY A 85 -3.29 8.90 6.97
N ILE A 86 -2.69 8.45 5.86
CA ILE A 86 -2.68 7.05 5.45
C ILE A 86 -1.66 6.25 6.25
N ASN A 87 -2.12 5.20 6.94
CA ASN A 87 -1.24 4.31 7.68
C ASN A 87 -0.56 3.30 6.73
N THR A 88 0.71 3.54 6.44
CA THR A 88 1.51 2.68 5.55
C THR A 88 2.35 1.66 6.31
N ASN A 89 2.57 1.86 7.61
CA ASN A 89 3.35 0.92 8.43
C ASN A 89 2.48 -0.27 8.86
N VAL A 90 2.35 -1.23 7.95
CA VAL A 90 1.51 -2.42 8.14
C VAL A 90 2.37 -3.68 8.23
N SER A 91 2.06 -4.58 9.16
CA SER A 91 2.66 -5.92 9.25
C SER A 91 4.19 -5.96 9.11
N ASN A 92 4.89 -5.02 9.76
CA ASN A 92 6.36 -4.91 9.71
C ASN A 92 6.97 -4.62 8.32
N HIS A 93 6.18 -4.19 7.34
CA HIS A 93 6.70 -3.72 6.04
C HIS A 93 7.32 -2.31 6.11
N GLY A 94 7.19 -1.64 7.26
CA GLY A 94 7.70 -0.29 7.45
C GLY A 94 6.86 0.76 6.71
N SER A 95 7.28 2.01 6.82
CA SER A 95 6.64 3.13 6.13
C SER A 95 6.79 3.01 4.61
N VAL A 96 5.89 3.65 3.86
CA VAL A 96 5.82 3.59 2.39
C VAL A 96 7.14 3.92 1.69
N GLU A 97 7.96 4.83 2.24
CA GLU A 97 9.25 5.21 1.65
C GLU A 97 10.26 4.06 1.59
N LYS A 98 10.01 2.97 2.35
CA LYS A 98 10.82 1.76 2.37
C LYS A 98 10.30 0.67 1.43
N TRP A 99 9.14 0.88 0.81
CA TRP A 99 8.57 -0.11 -0.10
C TRP A 99 9.37 -0.16 -1.39
N THR A 100 9.49 -1.37 -1.94
CA THR A 100 10.32 -1.62 -3.12
C THR A 100 9.66 -1.06 -4.37
N VAL A 101 10.41 -0.27 -5.13
CA VAL A 101 10.09 0.14 -6.50
C VAL A 101 10.91 -0.70 -7.47
N VAL A 102 10.25 -1.23 -8.49
CA VAL A 102 10.87 -2.12 -9.48
C VAL A 102 10.62 -1.58 -10.88
N GLU A 103 11.68 -1.51 -11.68
CA GLU A 103 11.58 -1.17 -13.10
C GLU A 103 11.09 -2.39 -13.89
N THR A 104 10.13 -2.17 -14.80
CA THR A 104 9.72 -3.21 -15.74
C THR A 104 10.58 -3.15 -17.01
N LYS A 105 10.35 -4.11 -17.92
CA LYS A 105 10.94 -4.08 -19.27
C LYS A 105 10.20 -3.15 -20.22
N GLU A 106 9.07 -2.58 -19.80
CA GLU A 106 8.19 -1.79 -20.64
C GLU A 106 8.69 -0.35 -20.71
N ILE A 107 9.01 0.08 -21.93
CA ILE A 107 9.61 1.37 -22.23
C ILE A 107 8.85 1.96 -23.43
N THR A 108 8.45 3.21 -23.32
CA THR A 108 7.96 4.03 -24.44
C THR A 108 9.03 5.06 -24.81
N GLU A 109 8.78 5.90 -25.82
CA GLU A 109 9.79 6.82 -26.37
C GLU A 109 10.59 7.56 -25.29
N ASN A 110 9.92 8.17 -24.32
CA ASN A 110 10.53 9.01 -23.28
C ASN A 110 10.30 8.51 -21.85
N GLU A 111 9.58 7.41 -21.66
CA GLU A 111 9.18 6.92 -20.35
C GLU A 111 9.49 5.44 -20.18
N LYS A 112 9.59 5.01 -18.93
CA LYS A 112 9.64 3.60 -18.55
C LYS A 112 8.59 3.34 -17.49
N LEU A 113 8.06 2.12 -17.48
CA LEU A 113 7.08 1.71 -16.49
C LEU A 113 7.81 1.16 -15.26
N VAL A 114 7.41 1.63 -14.10
CA VAL A 114 7.85 1.12 -12.81
C VAL A 114 6.64 0.72 -11.97
N PHE A 115 6.85 -0.13 -10.97
CA PHE A 115 5.79 -0.44 -10.01
C PHE A 115 6.29 -0.48 -8.57
N ILE A 116 5.39 -0.17 -7.65
CA ILE A 116 5.58 -0.35 -6.21
C ILE A 116 4.97 -1.68 -5.80
N TYR A 117 5.72 -2.52 -5.07
CA TYR A 117 5.12 -3.66 -4.37
C TYR A 117 4.36 -3.18 -3.14
N VAL A 118 3.05 -3.39 -3.14
CA VAL A 118 2.18 -2.95 -2.06
C VAL A 118 1.93 -4.11 -1.08
N PRO A 119 2.17 -3.92 0.23
CA PRO A 119 1.87 -4.94 1.22
C PRO A 119 0.40 -5.38 1.16
N LYS A 120 0.14 -6.68 1.16
CA LYS A 120 -1.23 -7.22 1.15
C LYS A 120 -2.08 -6.69 2.29
N THR A 121 -1.50 -6.52 3.49
CA THR A 121 -2.21 -5.94 4.63
C THR A 121 -2.66 -4.51 4.36
N PHE A 122 -1.87 -3.73 3.62
CA PHE A 122 -2.25 -2.37 3.22
C PHE A 122 -3.49 -2.41 2.32
N VAL A 123 -3.48 -3.28 1.31
CA VAL A 123 -4.60 -3.48 0.38
C VAL A 123 -5.85 -3.94 1.12
N PHE A 124 -5.72 -4.85 2.09
CA PHE A 124 -6.84 -5.30 2.90
C PHE A 124 -7.45 -4.19 3.76
N LEU A 125 -6.62 -3.33 4.35
CA LEU A 125 -7.08 -2.24 5.22
C LEU A 125 -7.72 -1.09 4.45
N HIS A 126 -7.21 -0.76 3.26
CA HIS A 126 -7.70 0.37 2.47
C HIS A 126 -8.75 -0.04 1.43
N GLY A 127 -8.81 -1.32 1.08
CA GLY A 127 -9.85 -1.89 0.23
C GLY A 127 -9.76 -1.43 -1.22
N LYS A 128 -10.94 -1.20 -1.82
CA LYS A 128 -11.05 -0.70 -3.19
C LYS A 128 -10.38 0.68 -3.28
N ASP A 129 -9.73 0.95 -4.40
CA ASP A 129 -9.06 2.22 -4.70
C ASP A 129 -7.82 2.51 -3.83
N PHE A 130 -7.24 1.49 -3.17
CA PHE A 130 -6.01 1.64 -2.38
C PHE A 130 -4.85 2.24 -3.19
N GLU A 131 -4.83 2.02 -4.51
CA GLU A 131 -3.78 2.52 -5.39
C GLU A 131 -3.82 4.04 -5.54
N LYS A 132 -4.98 4.67 -5.29
CA LYS A 132 -5.16 6.12 -5.43
C LYS A 132 -4.44 6.91 -4.36
N VAL A 133 -4.23 6.31 -3.18
CA VAL A 133 -3.57 6.93 -2.03
C VAL A 133 -2.07 6.63 -1.97
N ILE A 134 -1.54 5.87 -2.94
CA ILE A 134 -0.11 5.55 -3.05
C ILE A 134 0.44 6.31 -4.23
N HIS A 135 1.60 6.91 -4.02
CA HIS A 135 2.20 7.88 -4.90
C HIS A 135 3.68 7.60 -5.09
N LEU A 136 4.28 8.19 -6.12
CA LEU A 136 5.68 7.97 -6.46
C LEU A 136 6.36 9.29 -6.84
N TYR A 137 7.31 9.69 -6.02
CA TYR A 137 8.24 10.74 -6.36
C TYR A 137 9.45 10.16 -7.10
N TYR A 138 9.91 10.85 -8.14
CA TYR A 138 11.08 10.45 -8.91
C TYR A 138 11.98 11.64 -9.24
N LYS A 139 13.29 11.38 -9.41
CA LYS A 139 14.28 12.37 -9.86
C LYS A 139 15.11 11.87 -11.02
N ASN A 140 15.49 12.81 -11.88
CA ASN A 140 16.39 12.61 -13.00
C ASN A 140 17.85 12.85 -12.61
N ILE A 141 18.77 12.22 -13.34
CA ILE A 141 20.22 12.39 -13.15
C ILE A 141 20.64 13.87 -13.26
N SER A 142 19.96 14.65 -14.10
CA SER A 142 20.27 16.07 -14.33
C SER A 142 19.98 17.00 -13.15
N GLU A 143 19.23 16.54 -12.14
CA GLU A 143 18.93 17.31 -10.91
C GLU A 143 19.84 16.95 -9.73
N ILE A 144 20.85 16.11 -9.98
CA ILE A 144 21.91 15.76 -9.04
C ILE A 144 23.14 16.60 -9.42
N SER A 145 23.13 17.90 -9.12
CA SER A 145 24.36 18.72 -9.14
C SER A 145 24.91 18.87 -7.71
N PRO A 146 26.24 18.84 -7.54
CA PRO A 146 26.93 18.87 -6.24
C PRO A 146 26.69 20.15 -5.44
#